data_AF-A0A4S5ADX5-F1
#
_entry.id   AF-A0A4S5ADX5-F1
#
_cell.length_a   1.000
_cell.length_b   1.000
_cell.length_c   1.000
_cell.angle_alpha   90.00
_cell.angle_beta   90.00
_cell.angle_gamma   90.00
#
_symmetry.space_group_name_H-M   'P 1'
#
loop_
_entity.id
_entity.type
_entity.pdbx_description
1 polymer ?
#
loop_
_entity_poly.entity_id
_entity_poly.type
_entity_poly.pdbx_seq_one_letter_code
_entity_poly.pdbx_strand_id
1 'polypeptide(L)' 'AFGLHAGPAPDLFLVGLAVLSLFAAAAEDRPLVCVIDDAQWLDRASEQVLASVARRLFAESVACV' A
#
# COMPACT_ATOMS: atom_id res chain seq x y z
N ALA A 1 -5.93 -10.15 6.00
CA ALA A 1 -5.73 -9.52 7.32
C ALA A 1 -4.92 -10.46 8.19
N PHE A 2 -3.93 -9.96 8.95
CA PHE A 2 -2.96 -10.76 9.71
C PHE A 2 -3.54 -11.56 10.91
N GLY A 3 -4.86 -11.70 11.01
CA GLY A 3 -5.51 -12.47 12.07
C GLY A 3 -5.39 -11.90 13.49
N LEU A 4 -4.90 -10.66 13.63
CA LEU A 4 -4.65 -10.02 14.93
C LEU A 4 -5.94 -9.74 15.72
N HIS A 5 -7.06 -9.54 15.02
CA HIS A 5 -8.37 -9.30 15.60
C HIS A 5 -9.44 -10.09 14.84
N ALA A 6 -10.44 -10.59 15.58
CA ALA A 6 -11.62 -11.22 14.99
C ALA A 6 -12.53 -10.16 14.36
N GLY A 7 -13.11 -10.50 13.20
CA GLY A 7 -14.01 -9.61 12.48
C GLY A 7 -14.15 -9.98 11.01
N PRO A 8 -15.03 -9.29 10.27
CA PRO A 8 -15.09 -9.45 8.82
C PRO A 8 -13.77 -9.02 8.17
N ALA A 9 -13.46 -9.62 7.01
CA ALA A 9 -12.32 -9.18 6.23
C ALA A 9 -12.50 -7.70 5.83
N PRO A 10 -11.44 -6.87 5.90
CA PRO A 10 -11.53 -5.47 5.52
C PRO A 10 -11.72 -5.33 4.02
N ASP A 11 -12.41 -4.27 3.60
CA ASP A 11 -12.54 -3.89 2.20
C ASP A 11 -11.16 -3.53 1.63
N LEU A 12 -10.75 -4.19 0.54
CA LEU A 12 -9.46 -3.96 -0.11
C LEU A 12 -9.31 -2.52 -0.63
N PHE A 13 -10.41 -1.84 -0.97
CA PHE A 13 -10.37 -0.43 -1.32
C PHE A 13 -9.97 0.44 -0.13
N LEU A 14 -10.56 0.20 1.05
CA LEU A 14 -10.23 0.92 2.27
C LEU A 14 -8.80 0.64 2.72
N VAL A 15 -8.34 -0.61 2.57
CA VAL A 15 -6.94 -0.97 2.81
C VAL A 15 -6.01 -0.19 1.87
N GLY A 16 -6.32 -0.14 0.57
CA GLY A 16 -5.54 0.66 -0.38
C GLY A 16 -5.53 2.15 -0.07
N LEU A 17 -6.65 2.71 0.37
CA LEU A 17 -6.71 4.11 0.79
C LEU A 17 -5.85 4.35 2.03
N ALA A 18 -5.91 3.47 3.03
CA ALA A 18 -5.09 3.57 4.23
C ALA A 18 -3.59 3.52 3.93
N VAL A 19 -3.17 2.63 3.02
CA VAL A 19 -1.76 2.54 2.57
C VAL A 19 -1.32 3.81 1.85
N LEU A 20 -2.15 4.35 0.95
CA LEU A 20 -1.85 5.60 0.25
C LEU A 20 -1.70 6.77 1.24
N SER A 21 -2.64 6.91 2.19
CA SER A 21 -2.55 7.95 3.23
C SER A 21 -1.32 7.79 4.11
N LEU A 22 -0.93 6.56 4.44
CA LEU A 22 0.30 6.29 5.19
C LEU A 22 1.55 6.71 4.40
N PHE A 23 1.60 6.41 3.10
CA PHE A 23 2.73 6.79 2.25
C PHE A 23 2.82 8.30 2.06
N ALA A 24 1.69 8.98 1.86
CA ALA A 24 1.63 10.43 1.76
C ALA A 24 2.16 11.09 3.05
N ALA A 25 1.64 10.67 4.21
CA ALA A 25 2.09 11.19 5.51
C ALA A 25 3.58 10.93 5.76
N ALA A 26 4.10 9.75 5.39
CA ALA A 26 5.52 9.45 5.52
C ALA A 26 6.40 10.26 4.55
N ALA A 27 5.84 10.71 3.42
CA ALA A 27 6.53 11.51 2.43
C ALA A 27 6.50 13.03 2.70
N GLU A 28 5.69 13.49 3.67
CA GLU A 28 5.57 14.91 4.04
C GLU A 28 6.92 15.49 4.50
N ASP A 29 7.66 14.76 5.34
CA ASP A 29 8.94 15.22 5.88
C ASP A 29 10.09 15.07 4.86
N ARG A 30 10.06 14.01 4.06
CA ARG A 30 11.08 13.69 3.06
C ARG A 30 10.56 12.70 2.01
N PRO A 31 11.06 12.71 0.77
CA PRO A 31 10.66 11.75 -0.25
C PRO A 31 10.80 10.29 0.22
N LEU A 32 9.80 9.46 -0.11
CA LEU A 32 9.75 8.05 0.25
C LEU A 32 10.05 7.17 -0.96
N VAL A 33 10.91 6.17 -0.78
CA VAL A 33 11.10 5.09 -1.74
C VAL A 33 10.77 3.77 -1.06
N CYS A 34 9.79 3.06 -1.58
CA CYS A 34 9.40 1.72 -1.15
C CYS A 34 9.92 0.71 -2.16
N VAL A 35 10.68 -0.28 -1.70
CA VAL A 35 11.16 -1.40 -2.51
C VAL A 35 10.38 -2.64 -2.12
N ILE A 36 9.74 -3.28 -3.09
CA ILE A 36 8.95 -4.50 -2.90
C ILE A 36 9.79 -5.67 -3.42
N ASP A 37 10.56 -6.26 -2.51
CA ASP A 37 11.34 -7.46 -2.83
C ASP A 37 10.44 -8.70 -2.93
N ASP A 38 10.89 -9.68 -3.71
CA ASP A 38 10.18 -10.96 -3.95
C ASP A 38 8.69 -10.80 -4.34
N ALA A 39 8.37 -9.80 -5.17
CA ALA A 39 7.01 -9.49 -5.59
C ALA A 39 6.26 -10.69 -6.21
N GLN A 40 6.98 -11.67 -6.76
CA GLN A 40 6.42 -12.92 -7.27
C GLN A 40 5.73 -13.78 -6.20
N TRP A 41 5.95 -13.52 -4.91
CA TRP A 41 5.32 -14.23 -3.78
C TRP A 41 4.14 -13.49 -3.17
N LEU A 42 3.76 -12.33 -3.70
CA LEU A 42 2.59 -11.60 -3.22
C LEU A 42 1.31 -12.42 -3.42
N ASP A 43 0.45 -12.41 -2.41
CA ASP A 43 -0.90 -12.88 -2.59
C ASP A 43 -1.72 -11.90 -3.43
N ARG A 44 -2.83 -12.41 -3.99
CA ARG A 44 -3.69 -11.63 -4.90
C ARG A 44 -4.25 -10.36 -4.23
N ALA A 45 -4.51 -10.39 -2.93
CA ALA A 45 -5.06 -9.23 -2.21
C ALA A 45 -4.00 -8.12 -2.09
N SER A 46 -2.76 -8.49 -1.75
CA SER A 46 -1.62 -7.59 -1.64
C SER A 46 -1.27 -6.99 -3.00
N GLU A 47 -1.23 -7.81 -4.06
CA GLU A 47 -1.02 -7.36 -5.43
C GLU A 47 -2.05 -6.30 -5.85
N GLN A 48 -3.33 -6.55 -5.59
CA GLN A 48 -4.41 -5.61 -5.93
C GLN A 48 -4.30 -4.28 -5.19
N VAL A 49 -3.97 -4.32 -3.90
CA VAL A 49 -3.78 -3.13 -3.07
C VAL A 49 -2.58 -2.33 -3.58
N LEU A 50 -1.41 -2.97 -3.72
CA LEU A 50 -0.17 -2.31 -4.14
C LEU A 50 -0.29 -1.73 -5.57
N ALA A 51 -0.89 -2.46 -6.50
CA ALA A 51 -1.14 -1.96 -7.85
C ALA A 51 -2.10 -0.76 -7.86
N SER A 52 -3.12 -0.75 -6.99
CA SER A 52 -4.04 0.38 -6.85
C SER A 52 -3.34 1.61 -6.28
N VAL A 53 -2.51 1.44 -5.26
CA VAL A 53 -1.73 2.51 -4.63
C VAL A 53 -0.71 3.07 -5.61
N ALA A 54 0.09 2.22 -6.26
CA ALA A 54 1.15 2.62 -7.20
C ALA A 54 0.63 3.55 -8.31
N ARG A 55 -0.58 3.30 -8.84
CA ARG A 55 -1.20 4.15 -9.86
C ARG A 55 -1.58 5.55 -9.37
N ARG A 56 -1.64 5.79 -8.06
CA ARG A 56 -2.03 7.06 -7.44
C ARG A 56 -0.85 7.82 -6.86
N LEU A 57 0.36 7.24 -6.84
CA LEU A 57 1.56 7.87 -6.29
C LEU A 57 2.09 9.04 -7.12
N PHE A 58 1.64 9.23 -8.36
CA PHE A 58 2.07 10.34 -9.22
C PHE A 58 1.80 11.73 -8.61
N ALA A 59 0.88 11.84 -7.65
CA ALA A 59 0.58 13.07 -6.93
C ALA A 59 1.46 13.29 -5.68
N GLU A 60 2.23 12.29 -5.26
CA GLU A 60 2.97 12.27 -4.00
C GLU A 60 4.48 12.18 -4.24
N SER A 61 5.31 12.61 -3.28
CA SER A 61 6.78 12.41 -3.33
C SER A 61 7.17 10.97 -2.95
N VAL A 62 6.54 9.98 -3.60
CA VAL A 62 6.67 8.56 -3.31
C VAL A 62 7.00 7.78 -4.58
N ALA A 63 8.02 6.92 -4.51
CA ALA A 63 8.31 5.91 -5.52
C ALA A 63 8.11 4.50 -4.95
N CYS A 64 7.50 3.60 -5.72
CA CYS A 64 7.44 2.17 -5.43
C CYS A 64 8.11 1.40 -6.57
N VAL A 65 9.04 0.51 -6.22
CA VAL A 65 9.86 -0.28 -7.16
C VAL A 65 9.78 -1.75 -6.79
#